data_AF-A0A0L6WVL0-F1
#
_entry.id   AF-A0A0L6WVL0-F1
#
_cell.length_a   1.000
_cell.length_b   1.000
_cell.length_c   1.000
_cell.angle_alpha   90.00
_cell.angle_beta   90.00
_cell.angle_gamma   90.00
#
_symmetry.space_group_name_H-M   'P 1'
#
loop_
_entity.id
_entity.type
_entity.pdbx_description
1 polymer ?
#
loop_
_entity_poly.entity_id
_entity_poly.type
_entity_poly.pdbx_seq_one_letter_code
_entity_poly.pdbx_strand_id
1 'polypeptide(L)'
;MLWTPARCNVANSIKKLLPRELPPSLVKRPGNLYEVLSRTSDGGIGKFVHQIRWSTKQIEGSYWLVTRSRFKCEGKHGKAWGLLYWKNKLVSPREQRIRGSLKYTWDEGPSIAKKGTRYSDMIFPGN
;
A
#
# COMPACT_ATOMS: atom_id res chain seq x y z
N MET A 1 -25.04 30.36 -28.92
CA MET A 1 -24.45 29.01 -29.05
C MET A 1 -23.27 28.90 -28.11
N LEU A 2 -23.38 28.13 -27.02
CA LEU A 2 -22.28 27.88 -26.09
C LEU A 2 -21.61 26.56 -26.49
N TRP A 3 -20.35 26.62 -26.95
CA TRP A 3 -19.55 25.46 -27.29
C TRP A 3 -18.94 24.88 -26.01
N THR A 4 -19.41 23.71 -25.58
CA THR A 4 -18.73 22.92 -24.55
C THR A 4 -17.71 22.00 -25.22
N PRO A 5 -16.41 22.06 -24.84
CA PRO A 5 -15.43 21.09 -25.33
C PRO A 5 -15.81 19.72 -24.79
N ALA A 6 -15.88 18.72 -25.68
CA ALA A 6 -16.05 17.33 -25.31
C ALA A 6 -14.94 16.96 -24.32
N ARG A 7 -15.32 16.58 -23.10
CA ARG A 7 -14.37 16.03 -22.13
C ARG A 7 -13.89 14.69 -22.70
N CYS A 8 -12.79 14.71 -23.43
CA CYS A 8 -12.13 13.47 -23.84
C CYS A 8 -11.76 12.75 -22.54
N ASN A 9 -12.42 11.62 -22.30
CA ASN A 9 -12.16 10.83 -21.11
C ASN A 9 -10.85 10.07 -21.34
N VAL A 10 -9.73 10.79 -21.20
CA VAL A 10 -8.36 10.28 -21.36
C VAL A 10 -8.16 8.99 -20.58
N ALA A 11 -8.81 8.85 -19.43
CA ALA A 11 -8.81 7.63 -18.64
C ALA A 11 -9.36 6.40 -19.39
N ASN A 12 -10.40 6.56 -20.22
CA ASN A 12 -10.95 5.46 -21.02
C ASN A 12 -10.02 5.07 -22.18
N SER A 13 -9.36 6.04 -22.80
CA SER A 13 -8.36 5.76 -23.85
C SER A 13 -7.14 5.05 -23.27
N ILE A 14 -6.64 5.48 -22.11
CA ILE A 14 -5.53 4.82 -21.40
C ILE A 14 -5.94 3.41 -20.98
N LYS A 15 -7.14 3.21 -20.44
CA LYS A 15 -7.65 1.86 -20.08
C LYS A 15 -7.67 0.89 -21.26
N LYS A 16 -7.97 1.37 -22.47
CA LYS A 16 -7.95 0.54 -23.70
C LYS A 16 -6.54 0.18 -24.16
N LEU A 17 -5.53 0.97 -23.77
CA LEU A 17 -4.12 0.75 -24.08
C LEU A 17 -3.41 -0.11 -23.04
N LEU A 18 -4.00 -0.29 -21.85
CA LEU A 18 -3.45 -1.18 -20.83
C LEU A 18 -3.67 -2.65 -21.24
N PRO A 19 -2.66 -3.52 -21.06
CA PRO A 19 -2.83 -4.95 -21.26
C PRO A 19 -3.93 -5.49 -20.33
N ARG A 20 -4.66 -6.52 -20.80
CA ARG A 20 -5.75 -7.17 -20.03
C ARG A 20 -5.29 -7.64 -18.66
N GLU A 21 -4.03 -8.03 -18.55
CA GLU A 21 -3.35 -8.30 -17.29
C GLU A 21 -2.33 -7.20 -17.01
N LEU A 22 -2.55 -6.45 -15.94
CA LEU A 22 -1.62 -5.43 -15.50
C LEU A 22 -0.30 -6.10 -15.09
N PRO A 23 0.86 -5.57 -15.53
CA PRO A 23 2.14 -6.11 -15.11
C PRO A 23 2.23 -6.07 -13.58
N PRO A 24 2.89 -7.05 -12.94
CA PRO A 24 2.91 -7.19 -11.48
C PRO A 24 3.47 -5.96 -10.76
N SER A 25 4.25 -5.11 -11.45
CA SER A 25 4.73 -3.82 -10.97
C SER A 25 3.62 -2.77 -10.77
N LEU A 26 2.52 -2.85 -11.54
CA LEU A 26 1.40 -1.90 -11.50
C LEU A 26 0.24 -2.35 -10.61
N VAL A 27 0.18 -3.63 -10.26
CA VAL A 27 -0.87 -4.14 -9.37
C VAL A 27 -0.51 -3.83 -7.93
N LYS A 28 -1.37 -3.07 -7.24
CA LYS A 28 -1.27 -2.83 -5.79
C LYS A 28 -1.58 -4.11 -5.03
N ARG A 29 -0.57 -4.99 -4.92
CA ARG A 29 -0.66 -6.23 -4.15
C ARG A 29 0.09 -6.08 -2.83
N PRO A 30 -0.46 -6.60 -1.73
CA PRO A 30 0.31 -6.73 -0.52
C PRO A 30 1.52 -7.64 -0.77
N GLY A 31 2.66 -7.33 -0.15
CA GLY A 31 3.91 -8.06 -0.41
C GLY A 31 4.94 -7.83 0.68
N ASN A 32 6.20 -8.14 0.40
CA ASN A 32 7.26 -7.73 1.33
C ASN A 32 7.44 -6.20 1.28
N LEU A 33 8.05 -5.61 2.31
CA LEU A 33 8.18 -4.15 2.38
C LEU A 33 8.92 -3.58 1.16
N TYR A 34 9.98 -4.24 0.71
CA TYR A 34 10.81 -3.74 -0.39
C TYR A 34 10.09 -3.84 -1.74
N GLU A 35 9.36 -4.91 -1.98
CA GLU A 35 8.51 -5.09 -3.17
C GLU A 35 7.39 -4.05 -3.23
N VAL A 36 6.83 -3.67 -2.08
CA VAL A 36 5.82 -2.61 -2.02
C VAL A 36 6.48 -1.26 -2.34
N LEU A 37 7.62 -0.95 -1.71
CA LEU A 37 8.30 0.34 -1.90
C LEU A 37 8.98 0.48 -3.26
N SER A 38 9.48 -0.60 -3.86
CA SER A 38 10.19 -0.59 -5.14
C SER A 38 9.29 -0.33 -6.35
N ARG A 39 7.97 -0.48 -6.18
CA ARG A 39 6.98 -0.10 -7.22
C ARG A 39 6.83 1.41 -7.36
N THR A 40 7.22 2.17 -6.34
CA THR A 40 7.18 3.63 -6.38
C THR A 40 8.49 4.16 -6.94
N SER A 41 8.43 5.14 -7.85
CA SER A 41 9.61 5.79 -8.46
C SER A 41 10.60 6.33 -7.43
N ASP A 42 10.07 6.83 -6.31
CA ASP A 42 10.86 7.50 -5.26
C ASP A 42 11.34 6.52 -4.17
N GLY A 43 11.22 5.21 -4.42
CA GLY A 43 11.55 4.20 -3.43
C GLY A 43 10.65 4.22 -2.19
N GLY A 44 9.44 4.74 -2.36
CA GLY A 44 8.42 4.85 -1.33
C GLY A 44 8.72 5.87 -0.23
N ILE A 45 9.65 6.81 -0.46
CA ILE A 45 9.89 7.95 0.45
C ILE A 45 8.60 8.79 0.56
N GLY A 46 8.25 9.18 1.78
CA GLY A 46 7.02 9.94 2.07
C GLY A 46 5.73 9.10 2.07
N LYS A 47 5.82 7.79 1.78
CA LYS A 47 4.65 6.90 1.82
C LYS A 47 4.43 6.34 3.21
N PHE A 48 3.16 6.11 3.53
CA PHE A 48 2.75 5.36 4.70
C PHE A 48 2.66 3.89 4.34
N VAL A 49 3.20 3.03 5.18
CA VAL A 49 3.10 1.58 5.03
C VAL A 49 2.78 0.94 6.37
N HIS A 50 1.98 -0.11 6.36
CA HIS A 50 1.59 -0.82 7.56
C HIS A 50 1.75 -2.33 7.37
N GLN A 51 1.88 -3.04 8.48
CA GLN A 51 1.80 -4.51 8.47
C GLN A 51 0.33 -4.92 8.44
N ILE A 52 -0.06 -5.78 7.52
CA ILE A 52 -1.46 -6.22 7.38
C ILE A 52 -1.99 -6.89 8.67
N ARG A 53 -1.10 -7.55 9.40
CA ARG A 53 -1.37 -8.07 10.75
C ARG A 53 -1.99 -7.02 11.68
N TRP A 54 -1.58 -5.76 11.58
CA TRP A 54 -2.13 -4.70 12.44
C TRP A 54 -3.60 -4.47 12.11
N SER A 55 -3.95 -4.46 10.82
CA SER A 55 -5.34 -4.43 10.37
C SER A 55 -6.14 -5.66 10.79
N THR A 56 -5.56 -6.87 10.70
CA THR A 56 -6.20 -8.10 11.20
C THR A 56 -6.46 -8.03 12.70
N LYS A 57 -5.54 -7.43 13.46
CA LYS A 57 -5.68 -7.22 14.91
C LYS A 57 -6.53 -6.01 15.30
N GLN A 58 -7.19 -5.37 14.33
CA GLN A 58 -8.01 -4.18 14.56
C GLN A 58 -7.23 -3.03 15.22
N ILE A 59 -5.91 -2.97 14.97
CA ILE A 59 -5.06 -1.89 15.44
C ILE A 59 -5.11 -0.82 14.37
N GLU A 60 -5.93 0.21 14.58
CA GLU A 60 -6.08 1.32 13.63
C GLU A 60 -5.00 2.38 13.79
N GLY A 61 -4.77 3.14 12.71
CA GLY A 61 -3.90 4.31 12.72
C GLY A 61 -2.43 4.01 12.99
N SER A 62 -1.97 2.77 12.78
CA SER A 62 -0.58 2.39 12.98
C SER A 62 0.11 2.19 11.65
N TYR A 63 1.21 2.89 11.43
CA TYR A 63 1.95 2.89 10.17
C TYR A 63 3.37 3.38 10.37
N TRP A 64 4.21 3.06 9.40
CA TRP A 64 5.52 3.66 9.23
C TRP A 64 5.44 4.72 8.13
N LEU A 65 5.91 5.92 8.42
CA LEU A 65 6.24 6.91 7.40
C LEU A 65 7.67 6.65 6.94
N VAL A 66 7.84 6.22 5.70
CA VAL A 66 9.15 5.89 5.14
C VAL A 66 9.91 7.17 4.83
N THR A 67 11.10 7.33 5.41
CA THR A 67 11.98 8.50 5.19
C THR A 67 13.08 8.18 4.21
N ARG A 68 13.63 6.95 4.28
CA ARG A 68 14.74 6.51 3.43
C ARG A 68 14.62 5.04 3.09
N SER A 69 15.03 4.67 1.89
CA SER A 69 15.10 3.29 1.44
C SER A 69 16.40 3.04 0.66
N ARG A 70 16.93 1.83 0.80
CA ARG A 70 18.07 1.33 0.02
C ARG A 70 17.75 -0.09 -0.42
N PHE A 71 17.48 -0.24 -1.70
CA PHE A 71 17.13 -1.54 -2.30
C PHE A 71 18.37 -2.28 -2.79
N LYS A 72 18.25 -3.60 -2.87
CA LYS A 72 19.18 -4.54 -3.49
C LYS A 72 18.38 -5.61 -4.21
N CYS A 73 19.03 -6.35 -5.12
CA CYS A 73 18.41 -7.47 -5.83
C CYS A 73 17.05 -7.08 -6.44
N GLU A 74 17.05 -6.00 -7.24
CA GLU A 74 15.84 -5.51 -7.96
C GLU A 74 14.66 -5.16 -7.03
N GLY A 75 14.93 -4.70 -5.81
CA GLY A 75 13.87 -4.33 -4.87
C GLY A 75 13.25 -5.49 -4.10
N LYS A 76 13.80 -6.71 -4.20
CA LYS A 76 13.37 -7.85 -3.35
C LYS A 76 13.94 -7.76 -1.94
N HIS A 77 15.10 -7.12 -1.79
CA HIS A 77 15.82 -6.99 -0.53
C HIS A 77 16.27 -5.55 -0.30
N GLY A 78 16.67 -5.23 0.93
CA GLY A 78 17.17 -3.89 1.22
C GLY A 78 17.25 -3.54 2.69
N LYS A 79 17.25 -2.24 2.93
CA LYS A 79 17.07 -1.61 4.23
C LYS A 79 16.14 -0.41 4.04
N ALA A 80 15.19 -0.24 4.95
CA ALA A 80 14.30 0.91 4.98
C ALA A 80 14.31 1.53 6.36
N TRP A 81 14.17 2.85 6.39
CA TRP A 81 14.08 3.66 7.59
C TRP A 81 12.82 4.50 7.54
N GLY A 82 12.27 4.80 8.71
CA GLY A 82 11.07 5.61 8.81
C GLY A 82 10.74 6.01 10.24
N LEU A 83 9.64 6.75 10.37
CA LEU A 83 9.05 7.17 11.63
C LEU A 83 7.87 6.25 11.95
N LEU A 84 7.84 5.71 13.16
CA LEU A 84 6.73 4.87 13.61
C LEU A 84 5.61 5.73 14.18
N TYR A 85 4.46 5.64 13.55
CA TYR A 85 3.19 6.11 14.08
C TYR A 85 2.42 4.91 14.63
N TRP A 86 2.01 5.00 15.88
CA TRP A 86 1.22 3.98 16.55
C TRP A 86 -0.08 4.60 17.05
N LYS A 87 -1.22 4.10 16.57
CA LYS A 87 -2.55 4.67 16.85
C LYS A 87 -2.57 6.20 16.64
N ASN A 88 -2.03 6.65 15.51
CA ASN A 88 -1.88 8.04 15.09
C ASN A 88 -0.96 8.90 15.98
N LYS A 89 -0.20 8.29 16.90
CA LYS A 89 0.80 8.98 17.73
C LYS A 89 2.20 8.64 17.26
N LEU A 90 3.04 9.66 17.11
CA LEU A 90 4.45 9.48 16.79
C LEU A 90 5.15 8.84 17.99
N VAL A 91 5.63 7.61 17.83
CA VAL A 91 6.30 6.86 18.91
C VAL A 91 7.73 7.34 19.10
N SER A 92 8.40 7.68 18.00
CA SER A 92 9.77 8.14 18.04
C SER A 92 9.98 9.23 17.02
N PRO A 93 10.52 10.39 17.43
CA PRO A 93 10.85 11.48 16.52
C PRO A 93 12.11 11.20 15.70
N ARG A 94 12.88 10.16 16.04
CA ARG A 94 14.06 9.76 15.29
C ARG A 94 13.69 8.71 14.26
N GLU A 95 14.21 8.84 13.05
CA GLU A 95 14.07 7.78 12.06
C GLU A 95 14.73 6.50 12.56
N GLN A 96 14.00 5.39 12.43
CA GLN A 96 14.45 4.09 12.85
C GLN A 96 14.40 3.11 11.69
N ARG A 97 15.28 2.11 11.75
CA ARG A 97 15.26 1.02 10.78
C ARG A 97 13.97 0.21 10.95
N ILE A 98 13.20 0.10 9.88
CA ILE A 98 11.99 -0.73 9.84
C ILE A 98 12.42 -2.18 9.95
N ARG A 99 11.95 -2.88 10.99
CA ARG A 99 12.23 -4.30 11.23
C ARG A 99 11.12 -5.17 10.66
N GLY A 100 11.44 -6.43 10.35
CA GLY A 100 10.48 -7.40 9.83
C GLY A 100 10.06 -7.14 8.38
N SER A 101 10.85 -6.37 7.63
CA SER A 101 10.58 -5.98 6.23
C SER A 101 10.36 -7.17 5.28
N LEU A 102 11.08 -8.28 5.50
CA LEU A 102 10.93 -9.53 4.73
C LEU A 102 10.00 -10.55 5.39
N LYS A 103 9.74 -10.40 6.70
CA LYS A 103 9.01 -11.39 7.51
C LYS A 103 7.49 -11.23 7.37
N TYR A 104 7.03 -9.98 7.31
CA TYR A 104 5.62 -9.66 7.33
C TYR A 104 5.15 -9.22 5.95
N THR A 105 3.86 -9.37 5.73
CA THR A 105 3.19 -8.77 4.59
C THR A 105 2.84 -7.32 4.91
N TRP A 106 3.26 -6.44 4.02
CA TRP A 106 3.09 -5.00 4.09
C TRP A 106 2.10 -4.55 3.02
N ASP A 107 1.42 -3.45 3.32
CA ASP A 107 0.53 -2.76 2.39
C ASP A 107 0.69 -1.24 2.55
N GLU A 108 0.28 -0.51 1.52
CA GLU A 108 0.31 0.95 1.50
C GLU A 108 -0.81 1.53 2.37
N GLY A 109 -0.54 2.69 2.97
CA GLY A 109 -1.50 3.42 3.80
C GLY A 109 -1.44 3.09 5.30
N PRO A 110 -2.27 3.77 6.10
CA PRO A 110 -2.42 3.49 7.53
C PRO A 110 -3.15 2.17 7.77
N SER A 111 -2.88 1.50 8.90
CA SER A 111 -3.68 0.33 9.26
C SER A 111 -5.13 0.70 9.53
N ILE A 112 -6.04 0.02 8.85
CA ILE A 112 -7.49 0.14 9.01
C ILE A 112 -7.98 -1.13 9.69
N ALA A 113 -8.90 -1.04 10.65
CA ALA A 113 -9.53 -2.24 11.17
C ALA A 113 -10.43 -2.82 10.09
N LYS A 114 -10.24 -4.09 9.76
CA LYS A 114 -11.21 -4.76 8.89
C LYS A 114 -12.51 -4.83 9.67
N LYS A 115 -13.51 -4.00 9.32
CA LYS A 115 -14.89 -4.24 9.73
C LYS A 115 -15.18 -5.69 9.36
N GLY A 116 -15.39 -6.53 10.36
CA GLY A 116 -15.68 -7.94 10.12
C GLY A 116 -16.83 -7.99 9.11
N THR A 117 -16.61 -8.64 7.97
CA THR A 117 -17.70 -9.02 7.08
C THR A 117 -18.73 -9.71 7.96
N ARG A 118 -19.91 -9.13 8.12
CA ARG A 118 -20.94 -9.81 8.90
C ARG A 118 -21.22 -11.11 8.18
N TYR A 119 -21.41 -12.18 8.93
CA TYR A 119 -21.82 -13.47 8.36
C TYR A 119 -23.12 -13.35 7.53
N SER A 120 -23.91 -12.29 7.76
CA SER A 120 -25.11 -11.91 7.00
C SER A 120 -24.85 -11.40 5.57
N ASP A 121 -23.63 -10.99 5.23
CA ASP A 121 -23.29 -10.47 3.90
C ASP A 121 -22.80 -11.58 2.95
N MET A 122 -22.63 -12.80 3.47
CA MET A 122 -22.37 -13.99 2.67
C MET A 122 -23.71 -14.61 2.27
N ILE A 123 -24.23 -14.22 1.11
CA ILE A 123 -25.28 -14.98 0.43
C ILE A 123 -24.66 -16.31 0.02
N PHE A 124 -24.92 -17.35 0.81
CA PHE A 124 -24.68 -18.73 0.37
C PHE A 124 -25.72 -19.02 -0.72
N PRO A 125 -25.31 -19.36 -1.96
CA PRO A 125 -26.26 -19.89 -2.92
C PRO A 125 -26.83 -21.18 -2.32
N GLY A 126 -28.13 -21.15 -2.01
CA GLY A 126 -28.86 -22.32 -1.54
C GLY A 126 -28.74 -23.44 -2.57
N ASN A 127 -28.49 -24.64 -2.07
CA ASN A 127 -28.46 -25.88 -2.84
C ASN A 127 -29.88 -26.33 -3.20
#